data_AF-A0A5A8EFR9-F1
#
_entry.id   AF-A0A5A8EFR9-F1
#
_cell.length_a   1.000
_cell.length_b   1.000
_cell.length_c   1.000
_cell.angle_alpha   90.00
_cell.angle_beta   90.00
_cell.angle_gamma   90.00
#
_symmetry.space_group_name_H-M   'P 1'
#
loop_
_entity.id
_entity.type
_entity.pdbx_description
1 polymer ?
#
loop_
_entity_poly.entity_id
_entity_poly.type
_entity_poly.pdbx_seq_one_letter_code
_entity_poly.pdbx_strand_id
1 'polypeptide(L)'
;MQTIPGEREQTGALLVEERQARQDAARRERAEARHERLLDARARTVGMDYAALDAQIAEKKERAAAAKEEERREAEEANRIRMAVAAHEEAARREREQRARQLAIDRERHLVTLRADPDRRALAERARGISPEDRMGAGPSSGIVFDGEDLRAAERAALQAAQMREWGREQAEERARRAREEKEEEERFAAFSMRASEAASSYEKEAAMARRQRAAELARENKELAEAARLAREEARRADAEGPQARSMLPAGLGEEHVEDGDASATLGPGRVRRDHFRGMTEEQLHRMRVEQARQSAEAEAAQRRARAAEEREEEAVREELRGVARYEAAAAEEKRRRQQEHLAALQRQMADQQRRKDDERKLRLGLAGGASMTDDFFGKFGQSDR
;
A
#
# COMPACT_ATOMS: atom_id res chain seq x y z
N MET A 1 -10.82 64.71 -10.10
CA MET A 1 -9.50 64.26 -10.59
C MET A 1 -9.69 62.93 -11.30
N GLN A 2 -9.83 62.98 -12.62
CA GLN A 2 -9.93 61.79 -13.47
C GLN A 2 -8.53 61.23 -13.67
N THR A 3 -8.28 60.01 -13.20
CA THR A 3 -7.04 59.28 -13.51
C THR A 3 -7.06 58.90 -15.00
N ILE A 4 -6.06 59.38 -15.73
CA ILE A 4 -5.89 59.19 -17.16
C ILE A 4 -5.76 57.68 -17.45
N PRO A 5 -6.53 57.09 -18.39
CA PRO A 5 -6.53 55.64 -18.62
C PRO A 5 -5.18 55.04 -19.06
N GLY A 6 -4.25 55.85 -19.55
CA GLY A 6 -2.98 55.38 -20.12
C GLY A 6 -1.87 55.04 -19.12
N GLU A 7 -1.88 55.56 -17.89
CA GLU A 7 -0.78 55.36 -16.94
C GLU A 7 -0.79 53.95 -16.31
N ARG A 8 -1.97 53.34 -16.14
CA ARG A 8 -2.08 51.98 -15.57
C ARG A 8 -1.59 50.90 -16.54
N GLU A 9 -1.80 51.07 -17.84
CA GLU A 9 -1.31 50.14 -18.86
C GLU A 9 0.22 50.23 -19.03
N GLN A 10 0.79 51.44 -18.93
CA GLN A 10 2.25 51.64 -18.96
C GLN A 10 2.97 51.02 -17.75
N THR A 11 2.39 51.13 -16.54
CA THR A 11 2.98 50.50 -15.34
C THR A 11 2.92 48.97 -15.36
N GLY A 12 1.87 48.38 -15.94
CA GLY A 12 1.76 46.93 -16.12
C GLY A 12 2.74 46.38 -17.16
N ALA A 13 2.96 47.11 -18.26
CA ALA A 13 3.95 46.75 -19.28
C ALA A 13 5.39 46.80 -18.74
N LEU A 14 5.75 47.84 -17.97
CA LEU A 14 7.07 47.98 -17.34
C LEU A 14 7.36 46.84 -16.34
N LEU A 15 6.37 46.38 -15.57
CA LEU A 15 6.52 45.24 -14.65
C LEU A 15 6.73 43.90 -15.38
N VAL A 16 6.12 43.73 -16.55
CA VAL A 16 6.32 42.53 -17.40
C VAL A 16 7.71 42.56 -18.02
N GLU A 17 8.17 43.71 -18.50
CA GLU A 17 9.52 43.91 -19.05
C GLU A 17 10.60 43.69 -17.98
N GLU A 18 10.43 44.20 -16.76
CA GLU A 18 11.37 43.93 -15.65
C GLU A 18 11.42 42.44 -15.28
N ARG A 19 10.28 41.75 -15.31
CA ARG A 19 10.22 40.31 -15.04
C ARG A 19 10.88 39.50 -16.15
N GLN A 20 10.71 39.90 -17.40
CA GLN A 20 11.38 39.29 -18.55
C GLN A 20 12.90 39.54 -18.49
N ALA A 21 13.33 40.76 -18.19
CA ALA A 21 14.74 41.11 -18.02
C ALA A 21 15.42 40.31 -16.89
N ARG A 22 14.73 40.09 -15.76
CA ARG A 22 15.23 39.22 -14.68
C ARG A 22 15.32 37.75 -15.10
N GLN A 23 14.34 37.26 -15.86
CA GLN A 23 14.39 35.90 -16.38
C GLN A 23 15.51 35.71 -17.39
N ASP A 24 15.76 36.68 -18.25
CA ASP A 24 16.81 36.65 -19.24
C ASP A 24 18.19 36.79 -18.61
N ALA A 25 18.35 37.63 -17.59
CA ALA A 25 19.57 37.70 -16.78
C ALA A 25 19.86 36.35 -16.09
N ALA A 26 18.85 35.74 -15.46
CA ALA A 26 19.01 34.42 -14.84
C ALA A 26 19.28 33.29 -15.84
N ARG A 27 18.80 33.42 -17.09
CA ARG A 27 19.14 32.49 -18.19
C ARG A 27 20.58 32.68 -18.65
N ARG A 28 21.04 33.92 -18.78
CA ARG A 28 22.44 34.25 -19.14
C ARG A 28 23.41 33.75 -18.07
N GLU A 29 23.13 34.01 -16.80
CA GLU A 29 23.93 33.54 -15.67
C GLU A 29 24.02 32.00 -15.64
N ARG A 30 22.91 31.29 -15.89
CA ARG A 30 22.90 29.83 -16.00
C ARG A 30 23.67 29.32 -17.23
N ALA A 31 23.60 30.05 -18.35
CA ALA A 31 24.31 29.72 -19.56
C ALA A 31 25.82 29.93 -19.38
N GLU A 32 26.24 30.98 -18.70
CA GLU A 32 27.63 31.28 -18.34
C GLU A 32 28.18 30.22 -17.37
N ALA A 33 27.48 29.92 -16.28
CA ALA A 33 27.86 28.85 -15.34
C ALA A 33 27.86 27.45 -15.99
N ARG A 34 27.06 27.24 -17.04
CA ARG A 34 27.11 26.01 -17.86
C ARG A 34 28.31 26.03 -18.81
N HIS A 35 28.59 27.17 -19.42
CA HIS A 35 29.71 27.35 -20.34
C HIS A 35 31.04 27.12 -19.64
N GLU A 36 31.24 27.68 -18.44
CA GLU A 36 32.45 27.46 -17.63
C GLU A 36 32.68 25.97 -17.32
N ARG A 37 31.62 25.24 -16.93
CA ARG A 37 31.68 23.79 -16.69
C ARG A 37 31.93 22.98 -17.96
N LEU A 38 31.41 23.43 -19.11
CA LEU A 38 31.65 22.79 -20.40
C LEU A 38 33.03 23.09 -20.97
N LEU A 39 33.72 24.13 -20.49
CA LEU A 39 35.08 24.45 -20.89
C LEU A 39 36.11 23.67 -20.06
N ASP A 40 35.83 23.39 -18.78
CA ASP A 40 36.70 22.56 -17.96
C ASP A 40 36.65 21.08 -18.39
N ALA A 41 37.74 20.58 -18.97
CA ALA A 41 37.86 19.19 -19.40
C ALA A 41 37.77 18.19 -18.24
N ARG A 42 38.27 18.55 -17.06
CA ARG A 42 38.31 17.66 -15.89
C ARG A 42 36.94 17.56 -15.23
N ALA A 43 36.22 18.67 -15.07
CA ALA A 43 34.84 18.66 -14.57
C ALA A 43 33.88 17.90 -15.50
N ARG A 44 34.15 17.89 -16.82
CA ARG A 44 33.39 17.11 -17.81
C ARG A 44 33.63 15.61 -17.72
N THR A 45 34.86 15.19 -17.43
CA THR A 45 35.22 13.76 -17.36
C THR A 45 34.96 13.16 -15.98
N VAL A 46 35.21 13.93 -14.90
CA VAL A 46 35.05 13.49 -13.51
C VAL A 46 34.39 14.62 -12.71
N GLY A 47 33.10 14.84 -12.97
CA GLY A 47 32.28 15.80 -12.23
C GLY A 47 31.76 15.20 -10.92
N MET A 48 32.61 15.15 -9.89
CA MET A 48 32.21 14.72 -8.54
C MET A 48 32.15 15.93 -7.60
N ASP A 49 31.00 16.13 -6.96
CA ASP A 49 30.83 17.12 -5.91
C ASP A 49 31.29 16.53 -4.57
N TYR A 50 32.58 16.73 -4.26
CA TYR A 50 33.20 16.21 -3.05
C TYR A 50 32.58 16.78 -1.77
N ALA A 51 32.13 18.03 -1.78
CA ALA A 51 31.50 18.64 -0.62
C ALA A 51 30.13 18.02 -0.32
N ALA A 52 29.33 17.75 -1.36
CA ALA A 52 28.07 17.04 -1.21
C ALA A 52 28.28 15.57 -0.79
N LEU A 53 29.29 14.89 -1.33
CA LEU A 53 29.64 13.53 -0.94
C LEU A 53 30.11 13.47 0.52
N ASP A 54 30.94 14.40 0.97
CA ASP A 54 31.39 14.48 2.35
C ASP A 54 30.23 14.76 3.31
N ALA A 55 29.29 15.62 2.93
CA ALA A 55 28.05 15.85 3.68
C ALA A 55 27.19 14.58 3.79
N GLN A 56 27.03 13.83 2.69
CA GLN A 56 26.30 12.56 2.71
C GLN A 56 26.99 11.49 3.55
N ILE A 57 28.32 11.44 3.52
CA ILE A 57 29.11 10.52 4.37
C ILE A 57 28.95 10.89 5.84
N ALA A 58 28.96 12.19 6.18
CA ALA A 58 28.72 12.65 7.54
C ALA A 58 27.31 12.29 8.03
N GLU A 59 26.26 12.56 7.24
CA GLU A 59 24.88 12.20 7.57
C GLU A 59 24.74 10.68 7.78
N LYS A 60 25.36 9.87 6.90
CA LYS A 60 25.31 8.41 7.01
C LYS A 60 26.01 7.91 8.28
N LYS A 61 27.12 8.53 8.67
CA LYS A 61 27.83 8.21 9.92
C LYS A 61 27.00 8.59 11.15
N GLU A 62 26.34 9.75 11.13
CA GLU A 62 25.46 10.19 12.21
C GLU A 62 24.26 9.26 12.36
N ARG A 63 23.60 8.89 11.25
CA ARG A 63 22.50 7.91 11.26
C ARG A 63 22.94 6.55 11.78
N ALA A 64 24.12 6.08 11.39
CA ALA A 64 24.67 4.82 11.90
C ALA A 64 25.01 4.88 13.40
N ALA A 65 25.52 6.02 13.88
CA ALA A 65 25.78 6.23 15.31
C ALA A 65 24.49 6.27 16.13
N ALA A 66 23.45 6.95 15.63
CA ALA A 66 22.13 6.98 16.25
C ALA A 66 21.50 5.58 16.33
N ALA A 67 21.54 4.80 15.25
CA ALA A 67 21.03 3.43 15.23
C ALA A 67 21.77 2.53 16.23
N LYS A 68 23.10 2.70 16.38
CA LYS A 68 23.90 1.94 17.35
C LYS A 68 23.58 2.33 18.80
N GLU A 69 23.27 3.59 19.06
CA GLU A 69 22.80 4.04 20.38
C GLU A 69 21.42 3.47 20.71
N GLU A 70 20.50 3.42 19.75
CA GLU A 70 19.19 2.78 19.92
C GLU A 70 19.35 1.28 20.20
N GLU A 71 20.15 0.57 19.41
CA GLU A 71 20.45 -0.86 19.64
C GLU A 71 21.02 -1.11 21.04
N ARG A 72 21.92 -0.23 21.53
CA ARG A 72 22.46 -0.33 22.89
C ARG A 72 21.37 -0.14 23.94
N ARG A 73 20.47 0.83 23.77
CA ARG A 73 19.34 1.07 24.69
C ARG A 73 18.39 -0.12 24.72
N GLU A 74 18.04 -0.66 23.57
CA GLU A 74 17.20 -1.85 23.46
C GLU A 74 17.84 -3.06 24.15
N ALA A 75 19.15 -3.26 23.98
CA ALA A 75 19.88 -4.32 24.65
C ALA A 75 19.91 -4.14 26.19
N GLU A 76 20.09 -2.92 26.68
CA GLU A 76 20.03 -2.59 28.11
C GLU A 76 18.62 -2.85 28.69
N GLU A 77 17.57 -2.44 27.99
CA GLU A 77 16.18 -2.69 28.40
C GLU A 77 15.85 -4.17 28.40
N ALA A 78 16.23 -4.91 27.35
CA ALA A 78 16.05 -6.35 27.28
C ALA A 78 16.74 -7.06 28.45
N ASN A 79 17.94 -6.61 28.83
CA ASN A 79 18.65 -7.17 29.97
C ASN A 79 17.94 -6.85 31.31
N ARG A 80 17.43 -5.63 31.48
CA ARG A 80 16.63 -5.26 32.66
C ARG A 80 15.38 -6.12 32.80
N ILE A 81 14.66 -6.35 31.70
CA ILE A 81 13.47 -7.21 31.66
C ILE A 81 13.85 -8.65 32.04
N ARG A 82 14.92 -9.21 31.46
CA ARG A 82 15.40 -10.55 31.81
C ARG A 82 15.72 -10.71 33.29
N MET A 83 16.41 -9.73 33.89
CA MET A 83 16.73 -9.73 35.31
C MET A 83 15.46 -9.65 36.19
N ALA A 84 14.48 -8.84 35.81
CA ALA A 84 13.22 -8.74 36.53
C ALA A 84 12.40 -10.06 36.48
N VAL A 85 12.36 -10.71 35.31
CA VAL A 85 11.71 -12.01 35.15
C VAL A 85 12.39 -13.07 36.00
N ALA A 86 13.73 -13.17 35.96
CA ALA A 86 14.48 -14.13 36.77
C ALA A 86 14.24 -13.93 38.27
N ALA A 87 14.23 -12.68 38.75
CA ALA A 87 13.94 -12.37 40.16
C ALA A 87 12.51 -12.79 40.56
N HIS A 88 11.53 -12.57 39.68
CA HIS A 88 10.15 -12.97 39.91
C HIS A 88 10.00 -14.51 39.97
N GLU A 89 10.66 -15.22 39.06
CA GLU A 89 10.66 -16.69 39.04
C GLU A 89 11.29 -17.29 40.31
N GLU A 90 12.40 -16.74 40.79
CA GLU A 90 13.02 -17.15 42.05
C GLU A 90 12.11 -16.91 43.25
N ALA A 91 11.45 -15.75 43.32
CA ALA A 91 10.51 -15.44 44.40
C ALA A 91 9.34 -16.43 44.41
N ALA A 92 8.74 -16.70 43.24
CA ALA A 92 7.67 -17.67 43.10
C ALA A 92 8.11 -19.11 43.44
N ARG A 93 9.38 -19.46 43.18
CA ARG A 93 9.93 -20.76 43.60
C ARG A 93 10.05 -20.85 45.11
N ARG A 94 10.61 -19.83 45.77
CA ARG A 94 10.74 -19.78 47.24
C ARG A 94 9.38 -19.85 47.93
N GLU A 95 8.38 -19.15 47.41
CA GLU A 95 7.02 -19.19 47.95
C GLU A 95 6.42 -20.60 47.84
N ARG A 96 6.58 -21.26 46.69
CA ARG A 96 6.14 -22.66 46.51
C ARG A 96 6.82 -23.61 47.50
N GLU A 97 8.13 -23.48 47.68
CA GLU A 97 8.89 -24.27 48.66
C GLU A 97 8.40 -24.02 50.10
N GLN A 98 8.13 -22.76 50.47
CA GLN A 98 7.61 -22.43 51.80
C GLN A 98 6.21 -23.00 52.04
N ARG A 99 5.30 -22.86 51.07
CA ARG A 99 3.95 -23.44 51.14
C ARG A 99 4.00 -24.96 51.28
N ALA A 100 4.88 -25.63 50.52
CA ALA A 100 5.07 -27.08 50.61
C ALA A 100 5.56 -27.50 52.00
N ARG A 101 6.50 -26.76 52.59
CA ARG A 101 6.99 -27.01 53.96
C ARG A 101 5.89 -26.79 55.00
N GLN A 102 5.11 -25.73 54.90
CA GLN A 102 3.99 -25.47 55.81
C GLN A 102 2.96 -26.60 55.75
N LEU A 103 2.57 -27.03 54.54
CA LEU A 103 1.65 -28.14 54.34
C LEU A 103 2.17 -29.45 54.96
N ALA A 104 3.48 -29.71 54.87
CA ALA A 104 4.10 -30.87 55.49
C ALA A 104 4.01 -30.83 57.03
N ILE A 105 4.28 -29.68 57.64
CA ILE A 105 4.20 -29.47 59.09
C ILE A 105 2.74 -29.62 59.57
N ASP A 106 1.78 -29.03 58.86
CA ASP A 106 0.37 -29.12 59.21
C ASP A 106 -0.15 -30.55 59.11
N ARG A 107 0.30 -31.30 58.09
CA ARG A 107 0.01 -32.73 57.95
C ARG A 107 0.55 -33.55 59.13
N GLU A 108 1.78 -33.29 59.55
CA GLU A 108 2.41 -33.99 60.68
C GLU A 108 1.67 -33.69 61.99
N ARG A 109 1.33 -32.41 62.25
CA ARG A 109 0.52 -32.00 63.39
C ARG A 109 -0.84 -32.69 63.41
N HIS A 110 -1.52 -32.74 62.27
CA HIS A 110 -2.81 -33.41 62.14
C HIS A 110 -2.70 -34.92 62.47
N LEU A 111 -1.65 -35.60 61.98
CA LEU A 111 -1.43 -37.03 62.26
C LEU A 111 -1.15 -37.32 63.74
N VAL A 112 -0.46 -36.42 64.45
CA VAL A 112 -0.24 -36.55 65.90
C VAL A 112 -1.56 -36.40 66.68
N THR A 113 -2.40 -35.43 66.31
CA THR A 113 -3.71 -35.22 66.96
C THR A 113 -4.71 -36.36 66.73
N LEU A 114 -4.57 -37.12 65.64
CA LEU A 114 -5.39 -38.30 65.35
C LEU A 114 -4.99 -39.54 66.17
N ARG A 115 -3.76 -39.60 66.69
CA ARG A 115 -3.25 -40.76 67.46
C ARG A 115 -3.57 -40.71 68.96
N ALA A 116 -3.98 -39.56 69.49
CA ALA A 116 -4.13 -39.32 70.93
C ALA A 116 -5.52 -39.66 71.51
N ASP A 117 -6.57 -39.80 70.69
CA ASP A 117 -7.95 -40.07 71.14
C ASP A 117 -8.47 -41.43 70.64
N PRO A 118 -8.84 -42.37 71.52
CA PRO A 118 -9.42 -43.66 71.13
C PRO A 118 -10.84 -43.52 70.55
N ASP A 119 -11.64 -42.55 71.02
CA ASP A 119 -12.97 -42.26 70.45
C ASP A 119 -12.88 -41.71 69.02
N ARG A 120 -11.79 -41.00 68.70
CA ARG A 120 -11.50 -40.55 67.33
C ARG A 120 -11.09 -41.70 66.41
N ARG A 121 -10.58 -42.83 66.91
CA ARG A 121 -10.36 -44.03 66.08
C ARG A 121 -11.66 -44.69 65.66
N ALA A 122 -12.63 -44.79 66.57
CA ALA A 122 -13.97 -45.28 66.24
C ALA A 122 -14.70 -44.31 65.30
N LEU A 123 -14.56 -43.00 65.53
CA LEU A 123 -15.04 -41.97 64.61
C LEU A 123 -14.31 -42.01 63.27
N ALA A 124 -13.01 -42.30 63.25
CA ALA A 124 -12.21 -42.44 62.03
C ALA A 124 -12.57 -43.70 61.25
N GLU A 125 -12.87 -44.82 61.91
CA GLU A 125 -13.43 -46.01 61.26
C GLU A 125 -14.82 -45.74 60.68
N ARG A 126 -15.68 -45.03 61.42
CA ARG A 126 -17.00 -44.60 60.92
C ARG A 126 -16.88 -43.55 59.80
N ALA A 127 -15.82 -42.75 59.81
CA ALA A 127 -15.47 -41.78 58.77
C ALA A 127 -14.66 -42.38 57.62
N ARG A 128 -14.31 -43.68 57.64
CA ARG A 128 -13.72 -44.37 56.48
C ARG A 128 -14.66 -44.39 55.26
N GLY A 129 -15.92 -43.99 55.46
CA GLY A 129 -16.90 -43.90 54.40
C GLY A 129 -17.49 -45.26 54.07
N ILE A 130 -18.44 -45.25 53.14
CA ILE A 130 -19.15 -46.44 52.68
C ILE A 130 -18.24 -47.19 51.70
N SER A 131 -17.95 -48.46 51.97
CA SER A 131 -17.08 -49.26 51.11
C SER A 131 -17.79 -49.61 49.78
N PRO A 132 -17.04 -49.92 48.70
CA PRO A 132 -17.64 -50.38 47.44
C PRO A 132 -18.50 -51.65 47.60
N GLU A 133 -18.15 -52.52 48.55
CA GLU A 133 -18.88 -53.74 48.88
C GLU A 133 -20.23 -53.44 49.54
N ASP A 134 -20.29 -52.43 50.42
CA ASP A 134 -21.54 -51.95 51.04
C ASP A 134 -22.51 -51.34 50.02
N ARG A 135 -21.99 -50.74 48.94
CA ARG A 135 -22.80 -50.19 47.83
C ARG A 135 -23.38 -51.28 46.93
N MET A 136 -22.72 -52.43 46.81
CA MET A 136 -23.09 -53.48 45.86
C MET A 136 -24.37 -54.23 46.24
N GLY A 137 -24.79 -54.16 47.51
CA GLY A 137 -26.06 -54.73 48.02
C GLY A 137 -27.12 -53.69 48.41
N ALA A 138 -26.84 -52.40 48.22
CA ALA A 138 -27.70 -51.32 48.68
C ALA A 138 -28.78 -51.00 47.62
N GLY A 139 -30.05 -51.19 47.99
CA GLY A 139 -31.19 -50.79 47.14
C GLY A 139 -31.46 -49.27 47.18
N PRO A 140 -32.37 -48.77 46.33
CA PRO A 140 -32.66 -47.32 46.22
C PRO A 140 -33.22 -46.70 47.52
N SER A 141 -33.78 -47.49 48.42
CA SER A 141 -34.27 -47.05 49.73
C SER A 141 -33.17 -46.83 50.78
N SER A 142 -31.94 -47.28 50.51
CA SER A 142 -30.81 -47.18 51.45
C SER A 142 -30.27 -45.75 51.61
N GLY A 143 -30.49 -44.87 50.63
CA GLY A 143 -29.90 -43.53 50.59
C GLY A 143 -28.37 -43.52 50.43
N ILE A 144 -27.78 -44.66 50.05
CA ILE A 144 -26.33 -44.87 49.94
C ILE A 144 -25.83 -44.73 48.49
N VAL A 145 -26.65 -45.13 47.52
CA VAL A 145 -26.31 -45.09 46.08
C VAL A 145 -27.28 -44.15 45.38
N PHE A 146 -26.72 -43.20 44.62
CA PHE A 146 -27.47 -42.25 43.81
C PHE A 146 -27.05 -42.37 42.36
N ASP A 147 -28.00 -42.60 41.45
CA ASP A 147 -27.73 -42.74 40.01
C ASP A 147 -27.13 -41.48 39.36
N GLY A 148 -27.31 -40.32 39.99
CA GLY A 148 -26.69 -39.05 39.56
C GLY A 148 -25.23 -38.87 40.02
N GLU A 149 -24.73 -39.69 40.94
CA GLU A 149 -23.35 -39.65 41.42
C GLU A 149 -22.46 -40.42 40.46
N ASP A 150 -21.86 -39.72 39.50
CA ASP A 150 -20.98 -40.36 38.52
C ASP A 150 -19.60 -40.66 39.10
N LEU A 151 -19.43 -41.89 39.59
CA LEU A 151 -18.18 -42.39 40.16
C LEU A 151 -17.04 -42.49 39.12
N ARG A 152 -17.36 -42.53 37.83
CA ARG A 152 -16.39 -42.59 36.72
C ARG A 152 -16.17 -41.25 36.04
N ALA A 153 -16.62 -40.15 36.65
CA ALA A 153 -16.46 -38.81 36.09
C ALA A 153 -14.99 -38.48 35.75
N ALA A 154 -14.05 -38.91 36.59
CA ALA A 154 -12.61 -38.71 36.37
C ALA A 154 -12.10 -39.51 35.15
N GLU A 155 -12.50 -40.78 35.00
CA GLU A 155 -12.14 -41.61 33.85
C GLU A 155 -12.73 -41.05 32.55
N ARG A 156 -14.00 -40.63 32.57
CA ARG A 156 -14.65 -39.97 31.43
C ARG A 156 -13.96 -38.66 31.07
N ALA A 157 -13.62 -37.83 32.06
CA ALA A 157 -12.90 -36.58 31.82
C ALA A 157 -11.51 -36.84 31.22
N ALA A 158 -10.81 -37.87 31.68
CA ALA A 158 -9.52 -38.27 31.11
C ALA A 158 -9.65 -38.74 29.67
N LEU A 159 -10.68 -39.56 29.36
CA LEU A 159 -10.97 -40.03 28.01
C LEU A 159 -11.34 -38.87 27.08
N GLN A 160 -12.20 -37.95 27.53
CA GLN A 160 -12.56 -36.74 26.78
C GLN A 160 -11.34 -35.85 26.53
N ALA A 161 -10.47 -35.67 27.53
CA ALA A 161 -9.24 -34.92 27.36
C ALA A 161 -8.29 -35.59 26.36
N ALA A 162 -8.21 -36.93 26.34
CA ALA A 162 -7.42 -37.67 25.36
C ALA A 162 -7.97 -37.47 23.94
N GLN A 163 -9.30 -37.60 23.76
CA GLN A 163 -9.96 -37.35 22.46
C GLN A 163 -9.72 -35.92 21.97
N MET A 164 -9.87 -34.92 22.85
CA MET A 164 -9.64 -33.52 22.49
C MET A 164 -8.18 -33.26 22.10
N ARG A 165 -7.21 -33.94 22.73
CA ARG A 165 -5.79 -33.85 22.34
C ARG A 165 -5.55 -34.49 20.98
N GLU A 166 -6.14 -35.65 20.72
CA GLU A 166 -6.02 -36.34 19.43
C GLU A 166 -6.61 -35.49 18.31
N TRP A 167 -7.84 -34.99 18.46
CA TRP A 167 -8.45 -34.10 17.48
C TRP A 167 -7.67 -32.80 17.28
N GLY A 168 -7.15 -32.22 18.38
CA GLY A 168 -6.30 -31.04 18.30
C GLY A 168 -5.02 -31.30 17.50
N ARG A 169 -4.44 -32.49 17.66
CA ARG A 169 -3.26 -32.92 16.91
C ARG A 169 -3.59 -33.14 15.44
N GLU A 170 -4.65 -33.87 15.12
CA GLU A 170 -5.08 -34.11 13.74
C GLU A 170 -5.37 -32.80 13.00
N GLN A 171 -6.09 -31.87 13.64
CA GLN A 171 -6.36 -30.56 13.05
C GLN A 171 -5.09 -29.73 12.84
N ALA A 172 -4.13 -29.80 13.77
CA ALA A 172 -2.85 -29.11 13.63
C ALA A 172 -2.02 -29.70 12.47
N GLU A 173 -1.98 -31.03 12.35
CA GLU A 173 -1.30 -31.74 11.26
C GLU A 173 -1.96 -31.42 9.90
N GLU A 174 -3.29 -31.40 9.82
CA GLU A 174 -4.02 -31.04 8.60
C GLU A 174 -3.77 -29.58 8.19
N ARG A 175 -3.81 -28.63 9.15
CA ARG A 175 -3.49 -27.23 8.87
C ARG A 175 -2.04 -27.06 8.41
N ALA A 176 -1.10 -27.77 9.04
CA ALA A 176 0.29 -27.73 8.63
C ALA A 176 0.49 -28.32 7.22
N ARG A 177 -0.24 -29.38 6.87
CA ARG A 177 -0.22 -29.94 5.51
C ARG A 177 -0.76 -28.95 4.49
N ARG A 178 -1.93 -28.35 4.74
CA ARG A 178 -2.52 -27.33 3.84
C ARG A 178 -1.60 -26.13 3.64
N ALA A 179 -0.97 -25.65 4.72
CA ALA A 179 -0.02 -24.54 4.62
C ALA A 179 1.23 -24.89 3.78
N ARG A 180 1.67 -26.16 3.78
CA ARG A 180 2.75 -26.62 2.89
C ARG A 180 2.30 -26.71 1.44
N GLU A 181 1.10 -27.24 1.19
CA GLU A 181 0.50 -27.31 -0.14
C GLU A 181 0.34 -25.91 -0.74
N GLU A 182 -0.21 -24.96 0.02
CA GLU A 182 -0.36 -23.55 -0.40
C GLU A 182 1.00 -22.90 -0.72
N LYS A 183 2.01 -23.14 0.12
CA LYS A 183 3.36 -22.62 -0.11
C LYS A 183 3.98 -23.22 -1.38
N GLU A 184 3.82 -24.52 -1.62
CA GLU A 184 4.31 -25.16 -2.84
C GLU A 184 3.60 -24.62 -4.09
N GLU A 185 2.30 -24.34 -4.01
CA GLU A 185 1.54 -23.70 -5.10
C GLU A 185 2.03 -22.27 -5.37
N GLU A 186 2.28 -21.49 -4.32
CA GLU A 186 2.83 -20.14 -4.43
C GLU A 186 4.23 -20.16 -5.07
N GLU A 187 5.11 -21.09 -4.65
CA GLU A 187 6.44 -21.26 -5.24
C GLU A 187 6.36 -21.67 -6.73
N ARG A 188 5.43 -22.56 -7.09
CA ARG A 188 5.18 -22.94 -8.50
C ARG A 188 4.67 -21.77 -9.32
N PHE A 189 3.74 -20.99 -8.78
CA PHE A 189 3.20 -19.80 -9.45
C PHE A 189 4.28 -18.73 -9.63
N ALA A 190 5.09 -18.48 -8.61
CA ALA A 190 6.22 -17.55 -8.69
C ALA A 190 7.23 -17.98 -9.77
N ALA A 191 7.59 -19.27 -9.82
CA ALA A 191 8.47 -19.81 -10.85
C ALA A 191 7.87 -19.69 -12.26
N PHE A 192 6.56 -19.93 -12.41
CA PHE A 192 5.86 -19.73 -13.68
C PHE A 192 5.86 -18.27 -14.12
N SER A 193 5.54 -17.34 -13.20
CA SER A 193 5.53 -15.90 -13.46
C SER A 193 6.91 -15.39 -13.89
N MET A 194 7.98 -15.82 -13.21
CA MET A 194 9.36 -15.52 -13.59
C MET A 194 9.67 -15.98 -15.02
N ARG A 195 9.35 -17.24 -15.36
CA ARG A 195 9.56 -17.76 -16.72
C ARG A 195 8.76 -17.01 -17.78
N ALA A 196 7.51 -16.65 -17.47
CA ALA A 196 6.67 -15.86 -18.38
C ALA A 196 7.26 -14.46 -18.60
N SER A 197 7.77 -13.82 -17.55
CA SER A 197 8.45 -12.52 -17.64
C SER A 197 9.75 -12.60 -18.45
N GLU A 198 10.55 -13.66 -18.26
CA GLU A 198 11.76 -13.90 -19.04
C GLU A 198 11.45 -14.08 -20.53
N ALA A 199 10.43 -14.89 -20.85
CA ALA A 199 9.96 -15.11 -22.22
C ALA A 199 9.43 -13.81 -22.86
N ALA A 200 8.66 -13.01 -22.12
CA ALA A 200 8.20 -11.71 -22.60
C ALA A 200 9.39 -10.78 -22.91
N SER A 201 10.39 -10.73 -22.02
CA SER A 201 11.59 -9.92 -22.24
C SER A 201 12.41 -10.40 -23.46
N SER A 202 12.52 -11.71 -23.70
CA SER A 202 13.20 -12.22 -24.89
C SER A 202 12.46 -11.83 -26.17
N TYR A 203 11.12 -11.95 -26.20
CA TYR A 203 10.32 -11.55 -27.35
C TYR A 203 10.41 -10.04 -27.62
N GLU A 204 10.43 -9.20 -26.59
CA GLU A 204 10.63 -7.76 -26.76
C GLU A 204 11.99 -7.43 -27.36
N LYS A 205 13.06 -8.09 -26.90
CA LYS A 205 14.42 -7.93 -27.44
C LYS A 205 14.49 -8.35 -28.90
N GLU A 206 13.93 -9.51 -29.24
CA GLU A 206 13.87 -10.01 -30.62
C GLU A 206 13.07 -9.05 -31.52
N ALA A 207 11.90 -8.59 -31.07
CA ALA A 207 11.09 -7.62 -31.80
C ALA A 207 11.82 -6.28 -31.99
N ALA A 208 12.55 -5.81 -30.98
CA ALA A 208 13.37 -4.60 -31.08
C ALA A 208 14.52 -4.76 -32.08
N MET A 209 15.20 -5.91 -32.07
CA MET A 209 16.24 -6.24 -33.04
C MET A 209 15.70 -6.30 -34.46
N ALA A 210 14.57 -6.98 -34.68
CA ALA A 210 13.91 -7.04 -35.98
C ALA A 210 13.47 -5.66 -36.48
N ARG A 211 12.95 -4.79 -35.59
CA ARG A 211 12.63 -3.39 -35.93
C ARG A 211 13.88 -2.61 -36.35
N ARG A 212 15.00 -2.78 -35.62
CA ARG A 212 16.28 -2.13 -35.96
C ARG A 212 16.82 -2.60 -37.31
N GLN A 213 16.76 -3.91 -37.58
CA GLN A 213 17.19 -4.47 -38.85
C GLN A 213 16.37 -3.92 -40.02
N ARG A 214 15.03 -3.96 -39.92
CA ARG A 214 14.15 -3.38 -40.94
C ARG A 214 14.39 -1.88 -41.16
N ALA A 215 14.60 -1.12 -40.08
CA ALA A 215 14.91 0.30 -40.19
C ALA A 215 16.26 0.54 -40.89
N ALA A 216 17.26 -0.32 -40.63
CA ALA A 216 18.56 -0.22 -41.28
C ALA A 216 18.50 -0.60 -42.78
N GLU A 217 17.70 -1.61 -43.13
CA GLU A 217 17.44 -2.01 -44.53
C GLU A 217 16.74 -0.88 -45.30
N LEU A 218 15.63 -0.35 -44.76
CA LEU A 218 14.94 0.82 -45.33
C LEU A 218 15.86 2.03 -45.47
N ALA A 219 16.75 2.26 -44.50
CA ALA A 219 17.71 3.36 -44.58
C ALA A 219 18.76 3.15 -45.68
N ARG A 220 19.13 1.90 -45.99
CA ARG A 220 20.03 1.58 -47.11
C ARG A 220 19.31 1.77 -48.44
N GLU A 221 18.12 1.20 -48.59
CA GLU A 221 17.30 1.35 -49.81
C GLU A 221 17.02 2.83 -50.11
N ASN A 222 16.66 3.62 -49.10
CA ASN A 222 16.44 5.07 -49.27
C ASN A 222 17.70 5.82 -49.71
N LYS A 223 18.89 5.40 -49.25
CA LYS A 223 20.16 5.99 -49.70
C LYS A 223 20.43 5.64 -51.16
N GLU A 224 20.27 4.38 -51.55
CA GLU A 224 20.44 3.94 -52.93
C GLU A 224 19.49 4.66 -53.88
N LEU A 225 18.21 4.79 -53.50
CA LEU A 225 17.22 5.57 -54.25
C LEU A 225 17.59 7.06 -54.35
N ALA A 226 18.10 7.65 -53.27
CA ALA A 226 18.54 9.04 -53.28
C ALA A 226 19.76 9.28 -54.19
N GLU A 227 20.72 8.35 -54.20
CA GLU A 227 21.88 8.42 -55.10
C GLU A 227 21.48 8.24 -56.56
N ALA A 228 20.61 7.26 -56.87
CA ALA A 228 20.07 7.07 -58.21
C ALA A 228 19.31 8.30 -58.71
N ALA A 229 18.47 8.91 -57.86
CA ALA A 229 17.77 10.15 -58.18
C ALA A 229 18.73 11.33 -58.38
N ARG A 230 19.84 11.40 -57.63
CA ARG A 230 20.87 12.42 -57.82
C ARG A 230 21.57 12.28 -59.17
N LEU A 231 21.98 11.06 -59.52
CA LEU A 231 22.61 10.77 -60.81
C LEU A 231 21.67 11.10 -61.98
N ALA A 232 20.41 10.66 -61.92
CA ALA A 232 19.41 10.98 -62.94
C ALA A 232 19.20 12.50 -63.10
N ARG A 233 19.23 13.28 -62.01
CA ARG A 233 19.16 14.75 -62.06
C ARG A 233 20.42 15.40 -62.62
N GLU A 234 21.60 14.82 -62.39
CA GLU A 234 22.85 15.30 -62.98
C GLU A 234 22.89 15.02 -64.48
N GLU A 235 22.45 13.83 -64.91
CA GLU A 235 22.30 13.48 -66.32
C GLU A 235 21.28 14.37 -67.02
N ALA A 236 20.10 14.59 -66.41
CA ALA A 236 19.10 15.52 -66.95
C ALA A 236 19.65 16.95 -67.07
N ARG A 237 20.39 17.44 -66.07
CA ARG A 237 21.03 18.76 -66.14
C ARG A 237 22.11 18.85 -67.22
N ARG A 238 22.87 17.78 -67.46
CA ARG A 238 23.84 17.73 -68.56
C ARG A 238 23.12 17.73 -69.92
N ALA A 239 22.07 16.93 -70.05
CA ALA A 239 21.23 16.91 -71.25
C ALA A 239 20.54 18.26 -71.52
N ASP A 240 20.10 18.97 -70.48
CA ASP A 240 19.53 20.32 -70.60
C ASP A 240 20.60 21.37 -70.95
N ALA A 241 21.83 21.25 -70.42
CA ALA A 241 22.95 22.14 -70.74
C ALA A 241 23.50 21.93 -72.17
N GLU A 242 23.42 20.71 -72.69
CA GLU A 242 23.75 20.36 -74.10
C GLU A 242 22.54 20.55 -75.04
N GLY A 243 21.34 20.65 -74.49
CA GLY A 243 20.07 20.85 -75.17
C GLY A 243 19.81 22.31 -75.58
N PRO A 244 18.68 22.59 -76.26
CA PRO A 244 18.38 23.84 -77.00
C PRO A 244 18.38 25.15 -76.17
N GLN A 245 18.67 25.12 -74.87
CA GLN A 245 18.88 26.32 -74.06
C GLN A 245 20.12 27.14 -74.47
N ALA A 246 21.15 26.51 -75.07
CA ALA A 246 22.25 27.26 -75.70
C ALA A 246 21.83 28.01 -76.98
N ARG A 247 20.64 27.72 -77.54
CA ARG A 247 20.06 28.41 -78.71
C ARG A 247 18.95 29.40 -78.36
N SER A 248 18.59 29.54 -77.08
CA SER A 248 17.45 30.35 -76.64
C SER A 248 17.89 31.47 -75.68
N MET A 249 18.95 32.19 -76.02
CA MET A 249 19.21 33.51 -75.45
C MET A 249 18.70 34.59 -76.42
N LEU A 250 17.36 34.71 -76.46
CA LEU A 250 16.50 35.78 -77.01
C LEU A 250 16.29 35.84 -78.55
N PRO A 251 15.06 36.17 -79.02
CA PRO A 251 14.01 36.91 -78.33
C PRO A 251 12.69 36.13 -78.21
N ALA A 252 12.42 35.52 -77.06
CA ALA A 252 11.08 35.06 -76.67
C ALA A 252 10.29 36.23 -76.05
N GLY A 253 10.28 37.39 -76.73
CA GLY A 253 9.66 38.61 -76.22
C GLY A 253 8.33 38.95 -76.89
N LEU A 254 7.95 38.26 -77.97
CA LEU A 254 6.82 38.66 -78.83
C LEU A 254 6.10 37.45 -79.48
N GLY A 255 6.20 36.27 -78.86
CA GLY A 255 5.38 35.12 -79.26
C GLY A 255 4.04 35.16 -78.55
N GLU A 256 2.97 34.88 -79.29
CA GLU A 256 1.59 34.67 -78.80
C GLU A 256 1.49 33.62 -77.65
N GLU A 257 2.58 32.88 -77.38
CA GLU A 257 2.79 32.01 -76.22
C GLU A 257 2.92 32.76 -74.87
N HIS A 258 3.26 34.06 -74.89
CA HIS A 258 3.46 34.88 -73.69
C HIS A 258 2.29 35.78 -73.30
N VAL A 259 1.18 35.72 -74.03
CA VAL A 259 -0.09 36.32 -73.61
C VAL A 259 -0.98 35.19 -73.11
N GLU A 260 -1.25 35.19 -71.81
CA GLU A 260 -2.07 34.16 -71.17
C GLU A 260 -3.56 34.40 -71.44
N ASP A 261 -4.03 33.99 -72.62
CA ASP A 261 -5.47 33.88 -72.85
C ASP A 261 -5.98 32.55 -72.28
N GLY A 262 -6.69 32.64 -71.15
CA GLY A 262 -7.16 31.51 -70.33
C GLY A 262 -8.28 30.64 -70.94
N ASP A 263 -8.67 30.85 -72.19
CA ASP A 263 -9.87 30.25 -72.77
C ASP A 263 -9.58 29.01 -73.65
N ALA A 264 -8.95 27.99 -73.06
CA ALA A 264 -8.71 26.70 -73.72
C ALA A 264 -9.96 25.78 -73.81
N SER A 265 -11.12 26.22 -73.29
CA SER A 265 -12.35 25.42 -73.18
C SER A 265 -13.32 25.58 -74.37
N ALA A 266 -13.15 26.60 -75.21
CA ALA A 266 -14.19 27.04 -76.15
C ALA A 266 -14.54 26.02 -77.26
N THR A 267 -13.68 25.04 -77.53
CA THR A 267 -13.81 24.11 -78.68
C THR A 267 -14.29 22.69 -78.34
N LEU A 268 -14.30 22.25 -77.07
CA LEU A 268 -14.60 20.85 -76.68
C LEU A 268 -15.81 20.67 -75.74
N GLY A 269 -16.53 21.74 -75.45
CA GLY A 269 -17.72 21.74 -74.59
C GLY A 269 -17.42 22.10 -73.11
N PRO A 270 -18.43 22.56 -72.35
CA PRO A 270 -18.24 23.04 -70.99
C PRO A 270 -17.73 21.93 -70.06
N GLY A 271 -16.65 22.21 -69.32
CA GLY A 271 -16.02 21.27 -68.39
C GLY A 271 -14.97 20.34 -69.00
N ARG A 272 -14.70 20.44 -70.32
CA ARG A 272 -13.61 19.72 -70.98
C ARG A 272 -12.51 20.69 -71.42
N VAL A 273 -11.31 20.50 -70.88
CA VAL A 273 -10.13 21.29 -71.26
C VAL A 273 -9.29 20.47 -72.25
N ARG A 274 -8.76 21.11 -73.28
CA ARG A 274 -7.77 20.48 -74.17
C ARG A 274 -6.59 20.00 -73.33
N ARG A 275 -6.24 18.71 -73.43
CA ARG A 275 -5.19 18.09 -72.61
C ARG A 275 -3.85 18.82 -72.72
N ASP A 276 -3.57 19.36 -73.91
CA ASP A 276 -2.32 20.04 -74.23
C ASP A 276 -2.28 21.51 -73.74
N HIS A 277 -3.42 22.06 -73.28
CA HIS A 277 -3.55 23.47 -72.86
C HIS A 277 -4.12 23.60 -71.45
N PHE A 278 -4.12 22.51 -70.68
CA PHE A 278 -4.47 22.55 -69.26
C PHE A 278 -3.33 23.17 -68.47
N ARG A 279 -3.49 24.44 -68.06
CA ARG A 279 -2.48 25.22 -67.32
C ARG A 279 -2.71 25.27 -65.81
N GLY A 280 -3.46 24.30 -65.28
CA GLY A 280 -3.81 24.20 -63.86
C GLY A 280 -5.28 24.51 -63.59
N MET A 281 -5.64 24.48 -62.31
CA MET A 281 -7.00 24.79 -61.87
C MET A 281 -7.24 26.30 -61.88
N THR A 282 -8.45 26.71 -62.21
CA THR A 282 -8.83 28.13 -62.16
C THR A 282 -8.80 28.64 -60.71
N GLU A 283 -8.65 29.95 -60.52
CA GLU A 283 -8.66 30.55 -59.18
C GLU A 283 -9.95 30.22 -58.41
N GLU A 284 -11.09 30.10 -59.10
CA GLU A 284 -12.37 29.68 -58.52
C GLU A 284 -12.36 28.21 -58.05
N GLN A 285 -11.71 27.32 -58.81
CA GLN A 285 -11.53 25.92 -58.41
C GLN A 285 -10.57 25.80 -57.22
N LEU A 286 -9.47 26.54 -57.23
CA LEU A 286 -8.55 26.65 -56.09
C LEU A 286 -9.25 27.22 -54.86
N HIS A 287 -10.10 28.23 -55.03
CA HIS A 287 -10.91 28.80 -53.94
C HIS A 287 -11.89 27.77 -53.36
N ARG A 288 -12.59 27.00 -54.21
CA ARG A 288 -13.47 25.90 -53.76
C ARG A 288 -12.72 24.86 -52.95
N MET A 289 -11.54 24.44 -53.39
CA MET A 289 -10.72 23.50 -52.63
C MET A 289 -10.26 24.08 -51.29
N ARG A 290 -9.90 25.36 -51.22
CA ARG A 290 -9.54 26.02 -49.95
C ARG A 290 -10.72 26.07 -48.99
N VAL A 291 -11.92 26.37 -49.48
CA VAL A 291 -13.16 26.35 -48.70
C VAL A 291 -13.47 24.93 -48.19
N GLU A 292 -13.29 23.93 -49.03
CA GLU A 292 -13.51 22.52 -48.66
C GLU A 292 -12.48 22.03 -47.63
N GLN A 293 -11.20 22.40 -47.77
CA GLN A 293 -10.15 22.10 -46.79
C GLN A 293 -10.42 22.77 -45.43
N ALA A 294 -10.90 24.02 -45.44
CA ALA A 294 -11.31 24.71 -44.23
C ALA A 294 -12.53 24.05 -43.56
N ARG A 295 -13.44 23.49 -44.35
CA ARG A 295 -14.57 22.70 -43.84
C ARG A 295 -14.09 21.38 -43.23
N GLN A 296 -13.20 20.65 -43.91
CA GLN A 296 -12.64 19.39 -43.42
C GLN A 296 -11.84 19.58 -42.12
N SER A 297 -11.06 20.66 -42.00
CA SER A 297 -10.34 20.96 -40.77
C SER A 297 -11.28 21.28 -39.61
N ALA A 298 -12.34 22.05 -39.86
CA ALA A 298 -13.37 22.35 -38.85
C ALA A 298 -14.13 21.09 -38.40
N GLU A 299 -14.47 20.19 -39.33
CA GLU A 299 -15.11 18.91 -39.02
C GLU A 299 -14.17 17.99 -38.21
N ALA A 300 -12.88 17.92 -38.56
CA ALA A 300 -11.87 17.17 -37.82
C ALA A 300 -11.66 17.71 -36.40
N GLU A 301 -11.60 19.04 -36.23
CA GLU A 301 -11.47 19.68 -34.92
C GLU A 301 -12.73 19.44 -34.06
N ALA A 302 -13.92 19.47 -34.67
CA ALA A 302 -15.17 19.14 -33.98
C ALA A 302 -15.22 17.66 -33.55
N ALA A 303 -14.74 16.74 -34.38
CA ALA A 303 -14.62 15.33 -34.04
C ALA A 303 -13.64 15.09 -32.89
N GLN A 304 -12.48 15.76 -32.92
CA GLN A 304 -11.49 15.68 -31.85
C GLN A 304 -12.02 16.26 -30.53
N ARG A 305 -12.75 17.38 -30.57
CA ARG A 305 -13.43 17.93 -29.39
C ARG A 305 -14.45 16.96 -28.80
N ARG A 306 -15.23 16.27 -29.64
CA ARG A 306 -16.21 15.26 -29.19
C ARG A 306 -15.53 14.04 -28.58
N ALA A 307 -14.42 13.57 -29.16
CA ALA A 307 -13.65 12.45 -28.61
C ALA A 307 -13.07 12.80 -27.23
N ARG A 308 -12.44 13.98 -27.09
CA ARG A 308 -11.92 14.44 -25.79
C ARG A 308 -13.02 14.60 -24.74
N ALA A 309 -14.16 15.17 -25.12
CA ALA A 309 -15.29 15.30 -24.19
C ALA A 309 -15.90 13.95 -23.79
N ALA A 310 -15.78 12.91 -24.62
CA ALA A 310 -16.19 11.55 -24.27
C ALA A 310 -15.19 10.91 -23.31
N GLU A 311 -13.88 11.02 -23.58
CA GLU A 311 -12.80 10.56 -22.69
C GLU A 311 -12.90 11.23 -21.31
N GLU A 312 -13.11 12.55 -21.26
CA GLU A 312 -13.28 13.28 -19.99
C GLU A 312 -14.48 12.78 -19.18
N ARG A 313 -15.59 12.44 -19.83
CA ARG A 313 -16.78 11.86 -19.15
C ARG A 313 -16.53 10.47 -18.63
N GLU A 314 -15.81 9.64 -19.38
CA GLU A 314 -15.41 8.30 -18.93
C GLU A 314 -14.46 8.40 -17.73
N GLU A 315 -13.47 9.30 -17.78
CA GLU A 315 -12.59 9.58 -16.65
C GLU A 315 -13.36 10.08 -15.41
N GLU A 316 -14.33 10.98 -15.59
CA GLU A 316 -15.17 11.46 -14.49
C GLU A 316 -16.02 10.34 -13.88
N ALA A 317 -16.60 9.46 -14.70
CA ALA A 317 -17.36 8.30 -14.23
C ALA A 317 -16.48 7.34 -13.41
N VAL A 318 -15.27 7.03 -13.89
CA VAL A 318 -14.31 6.20 -13.15
C VAL A 318 -13.89 6.87 -11.84
N ARG A 319 -13.65 8.18 -11.84
CA ARG A 319 -13.32 8.94 -10.62
C ARG A 319 -14.47 8.92 -9.62
N GLU A 320 -15.72 8.99 -10.07
CA GLU A 320 -16.90 8.90 -9.20
C GLU A 320 -17.03 7.50 -8.59
N GLU A 321 -16.82 6.43 -9.37
CA GLU A 321 -16.83 5.05 -8.88
C GLU A 321 -15.76 4.83 -7.80
N LEU A 322 -14.52 5.29 -8.04
CA LEU A 322 -13.43 5.22 -7.07
C LEU A 322 -13.75 5.98 -5.78
N ARG A 323 -14.39 7.16 -5.87
CA ARG A 323 -14.87 7.89 -4.70
C ARG A 323 -15.97 7.12 -3.96
N GLY A 324 -16.83 6.40 -4.66
CA GLY A 324 -17.84 5.51 -4.09
C GLY A 324 -17.21 4.38 -3.26
N VAL A 325 -16.22 3.69 -3.83
CA VAL A 325 -15.48 2.62 -3.13
C VAL A 325 -14.79 3.16 -1.88
N ALA A 326 -14.09 4.29 -1.99
CA ALA A 326 -13.42 4.90 -0.83
C ALA A 326 -14.39 5.29 0.29
N ARG A 327 -15.59 5.76 -0.03
CA ARG A 327 -16.64 6.04 0.97
C ARG A 327 -17.13 4.76 1.65
N TYR A 328 -17.32 3.69 0.90
CA TYR A 328 -17.73 2.40 1.44
C TYR A 328 -16.68 1.82 2.40
N GLU A 329 -15.41 1.86 1.99
CA GLU A 329 -14.30 1.41 2.82
C GLU A 329 -14.17 2.23 4.12
N ALA A 330 -14.32 3.56 4.03
CA ALA A 330 -14.32 4.42 5.20
C ALA A 330 -15.46 4.09 6.17
N ALA A 331 -16.68 3.88 5.67
CA ALA A 331 -17.82 3.48 6.49
C ALA A 331 -17.62 2.11 7.15
N ALA A 332 -17.07 1.13 6.42
CA ALA A 332 -16.74 -0.18 6.98
C ALA A 332 -15.65 -0.11 8.07
N ALA A 333 -14.65 0.76 7.88
CA ALA A 333 -13.62 1.01 8.88
C ALA A 333 -14.17 1.66 10.16
N GLU A 334 -15.09 2.62 10.02
CA GLU A 334 -15.79 3.22 11.17
C GLU A 334 -16.65 2.20 11.93
N GLU A 335 -17.39 1.34 11.22
CA GLU A 335 -18.18 0.30 11.86
C GLU A 335 -17.29 -0.68 12.63
N LYS A 336 -16.17 -1.10 12.05
CA LYS A 336 -15.19 -1.96 12.71
C LYS A 336 -14.61 -1.30 13.96
N ARG A 337 -14.28 -0.01 13.90
CA ARG A 337 -13.84 0.78 15.06
C ARG A 337 -14.91 0.85 16.15
N ARG A 338 -16.18 1.08 15.78
CA ARG A 338 -17.30 1.12 16.73
C ARG A 338 -17.47 -0.24 17.43
N ARG A 339 -17.45 -1.35 16.69
CA ARG A 339 -17.51 -2.70 17.26
C ARG A 339 -16.34 -2.98 18.21
N GLN A 340 -15.13 -2.53 17.86
CA GLN A 340 -13.96 -2.64 18.75
C GLN A 340 -14.13 -1.83 20.03
N GLN A 341 -14.64 -0.59 19.94
CA GLN A 341 -14.92 0.23 21.12
C GLN A 341 -16.01 -0.37 22.01
N GLU A 342 -17.09 -0.86 21.43
CA GLU A 342 -18.16 -1.56 22.15
C GLU A 342 -17.63 -2.81 22.86
N HIS A 343 -16.77 -3.59 22.19
CA HIS A 343 -16.12 -4.76 22.79
C HIS A 343 -15.19 -4.38 23.95
N LEU A 344 -14.36 -3.35 23.78
CA LEU A 344 -13.49 -2.84 24.85
C LEU A 344 -14.30 -2.31 26.04
N ALA A 345 -15.39 -1.59 25.80
CA ALA A 345 -16.28 -1.10 26.85
C ALA A 345 -16.96 -2.25 27.60
N ALA A 346 -17.37 -3.31 26.89
CA ALA A 346 -17.93 -4.51 27.51
C ALA A 346 -16.90 -5.23 28.40
N LEU A 347 -15.65 -5.36 27.93
CA LEU A 347 -14.55 -5.92 28.73
C LEU A 347 -14.25 -5.07 29.97
N GLN A 348 -14.23 -3.75 29.85
CA GLN A 348 -14.03 -2.85 30.99
C GLN A 348 -15.14 -3.01 32.03
N ARG A 349 -16.41 -3.13 31.61
CA ARG A 349 -17.54 -3.42 32.52
C ARG A 349 -17.36 -4.76 33.23
N GLN A 350 -17.01 -5.82 32.51
CA GLN A 350 -16.75 -7.13 33.10
C GLN A 350 -15.61 -7.09 34.12
N MET A 351 -14.52 -6.36 33.82
CA MET A 351 -13.40 -6.19 34.74
C MET A 351 -13.80 -5.41 36.00
N ALA A 352 -14.59 -4.35 35.85
CA ALA A 352 -15.11 -3.57 36.98
C ALA A 352 -16.05 -4.41 37.86
N ASP A 353 -16.93 -5.23 37.27
CA ASP A 353 -17.82 -6.14 38.00
C ASP A 353 -17.03 -7.22 38.74
N GLN A 354 -15.98 -7.78 38.11
CA GLN A 354 -15.09 -8.72 38.79
C GLN A 354 -14.33 -8.08 39.96
N GLN A 355 -13.87 -6.84 39.81
CA GLN A 355 -13.22 -6.09 40.89
C GLN A 355 -14.18 -5.83 42.04
N ARG A 356 -15.41 -5.39 41.76
CA ARG A 356 -16.46 -5.21 42.77
C ARG A 356 -16.75 -6.50 43.52
N ARG A 357 -16.92 -7.62 42.81
CA ARG A 357 -17.12 -8.95 43.43
C ARG A 357 -15.95 -9.33 44.34
N LYS A 358 -14.71 -9.14 43.89
CA LYS A 358 -13.51 -9.40 44.70
C LYS A 358 -13.42 -8.49 45.93
N ASP A 359 -13.79 -7.21 45.79
CA ASP A 359 -13.82 -6.26 46.89
C ASP A 359 -14.90 -6.61 47.90
N ASP A 360 -16.08 -7.04 47.45
CA ASP A 360 -17.18 -7.49 48.30
C ASP A 360 -16.83 -8.81 49.02
N GLU A 361 -16.23 -9.78 48.31
CA GLU A 361 -15.67 -11.00 48.91
C GLU A 361 -14.59 -10.67 49.96
N ARG A 362 -13.72 -9.70 49.67
CA ARG A 362 -12.69 -9.22 50.59
C ARG A 362 -13.32 -8.56 51.84
N LYS A 363 -14.34 -7.71 51.68
CA LYS A 363 -15.06 -7.09 52.81
C LYS A 363 -15.76 -8.15 53.67
N LEU A 364 -16.37 -9.15 53.04
CA LEU A 364 -17.00 -10.27 53.73
C LEU A 364 -15.97 -11.09 54.52
N ARG A 365 -14.82 -11.41 53.90
CA ARG A 365 -13.71 -12.12 54.55
C ARG A 365 -13.09 -11.35 55.71
N LEU A 366 -13.00 -10.02 55.62
CA LEU A 366 -12.49 -9.15 56.68
C LEU A 366 -13.53 -8.87 57.78
N GLY A 367 -14.77 -9.36 57.66
CA GLY A 367 -15.83 -9.13 58.64
C GLY A 367 -16.37 -7.69 58.67
N LEU A 368 -16.04 -6.86 57.68
CA LEU A 368 -16.54 -5.48 57.54
C LEU A 368 -17.90 -5.38 56.82
N ALA A 369 -18.52 -6.52 56.49
CA ALA A 369 -19.78 -6.56 55.73
C ALA A 369 -21.02 -6.11 56.53
N GLY A 370 -20.89 -5.85 57.83
CA GLY A 370 -21.82 -5.03 58.60
C GLY A 370 -21.06 -3.84 59.12
N GLY A 371 -21.47 -2.61 58.77
CA GLY A 371 -20.95 -1.42 59.45
C GLY A 371 -21.07 -1.60 60.96
N ALA A 372 -20.14 -1.03 61.73
CA ALA A 372 -20.10 -1.18 63.19
C ALA A 372 -21.45 -0.81 63.82
N SER A 373 -22.33 -1.80 64.02
CA SER A 373 -23.60 -1.60 64.68
C SER A 373 -23.30 -1.57 66.16
N MET A 374 -23.40 -0.38 66.76
CA MET A 374 -23.42 -0.24 68.21
C MET A 374 -24.53 -1.17 68.73
N THR A 375 -24.13 -2.19 69.49
CA THR A 375 -25.07 -3.11 70.12
C THR A 375 -25.86 -2.36 71.20
N ASP A 376 -27.12 -2.73 71.45
CA ASP A 376 -27.96 -2.06 72.48
C ASP A 376 -27.31 -2.06 73.87
N ASP A 377 -26.42 -3.02 74.16
CA ASP A 377 -25.55 -3.06 75.34
C ASP A 377 -24.62 -1.85 75.49
N PHE A 378 -24.30 -1.16 74.40
CA PHE A 378 -23.50 0.08 74.44
C PHE A 378 -24.29 1.22 75.09
N PHE A 379 -25.59 1.33 74.79
CA PHE A 379 -26.46 2.37 75.34
C PHE A 379 -26.89 2.06 76.78
N GLY A 380 -26.99 0.79 77.16
CA GLY A 380 -27.30 0.37 78.54
C GLY A 380 -26.22 0.69 79.58
N LYS A 381 -25.01 1.09 79.16
CA LYS A 381 -23.90 1.49 80.06
C LYS A 381 -23.95 2.97 80.46
N PHE A 382 -24.79 3.78 79.80
CA PHE A 382 -24.98 5.18 80.14
C PHE A 382 -26.15 5.32 81.13
N GLY A 383 -25.93 6.02 82.25
CA GLY A 383 -26.99 6.31 83.23
C GLY A 383 -27.19 5.27 84.35
N GLN A 384 -26.28 4.31 84.53
CA GLN A 384 -26.33 3.35 85.65
C GLN A 384 -25.79 3.89 87.00
N SER A 385 -25.53 5.19 87.11
CA SER A 385 -25.15 5.81 88.38
C SER A 385 -26.01 7.03 88.68
N ASP A 386 -26.77 6.94 89.76
CA ASP A 386 -27.62 7.96 90.38
C ASP A 386 -26.82 8.90 91.27
N ARG A 387 -25.75 9.49 90.70
CA ARG A 387 -24.88 10.44 91.39
C ARG A 387 -25.09 11.88 90.96
#